data_AF-A0A7X3XSE6-F1
#
_entry.id   AF-A0A7X3XSE6-F1
#
_cell.length_a   1.000
_cell.length_b   1.000
_cell.length_c   1.000
_cell.angle_alpha   90.00
_cell.angle_beta   90.00
_cell.angle_gamma   90.00
#
_symmetry.space_group_name_H-M   'P 1'
#
loop_
_entity.id
_entity.type
_entity.pdbx_description
1 polymer ?
#
loop_
_entity_poly.entity_id
_entity_poly.type
_entity_poly.pdbx_seq_one_letter_code
_entity_poly.pdbx_strand_id
1 'polypeptide(L)'
;MSEAFARHEELVVDVAVILETQGFEVALEADVAGLRVDLLATKGRGRGRTRILVECKALSKLVGLRTARSFATTVQFLRETKHVKAGWLVALEGFTPRAREVAERFGIKVSTLSELRNEYSIEPEELRSGLEKLRSVHYPAARTKKRVFVVMPFTPEMDDVFLLGIRWVVNQLGIVAERADDLQHNGEIIGVIQRAIREYDGVIGDTTGANPNVCYEVGFAHALERPTVLLCRKGESLPFDLQGVNHLMYRNVVHLRERLPKQLKAALGL
;
A
#
# COMPACT_ATOMS: atom_id res chain seq x y z
N MET A 1 -12.80 -7.80 3.57
CA MET A 1 -11.35 -7.61 3.41
C MET A 1 -10.84 -8.67 2.44
N SER A 2 -9.96 -8.33 1.48
CA SER A 2 -9.31 -9.37 0.68
C SER A 2 -8.39 -10.19 1.58
N GLU A 3 -8.29 -11.49 1.31
CA GLU A 3 -7.44 -12.41 2.07
C GLU A 3 -5.97 -11.94 2.10
N ALA A 4 -5.48 -11.39 0.99
CA ALA A 4 -4.13 -10.84 0.89
C ALA A 4 -3.89 -9.64 1.82
N PHE A 5 -4.88 -8.76 1.98
CA PHE A 5 -4.77 -7.61 2.89
C PHE A 5 -4.74 -8.06 4.35
N ALA A 6 -5.61 -9.01 4.72
CA ALA A 6 -5.62 -9.57 6.08
C ALA A 6 -4.29 -10.26 6.42
N ARG A 7 -3.72 -11.05 5.50
CA ARG A 7 -2.42 -11.69 5.68
C ARG A 7 -1.26 -10.69 5.80
N HIS A 8 -1.34 -9.56 5.11
CA HIS A 8 -0.34 -8.51 5.22
C HIS A 8 -0.42 -7.78 6.56
N GLU A 9 -1.62 -7.42 6.99
CA GLU A 9 -1.84 -6.80 8.30
C GLU A 9 -1.37 -7.73 9.43
N GLU A 10 -1.74 -9.02 9.37
CA GLU A 10 -1.28 -10.03 10.32
C GLU A 10 0.25 -10.12 10.39
N LEU A 11 0.92 -10.18 9.24
CA LEU A 11 2.40 -10.16 9.18
C LEU A 11 2.99 -8.90 9.83
N VAL A 12 2.41 -7.73 9.57
CA VAL A 12 2.88 -6.46 10.16
C VAL A 12 2.75 -6.49 11.68
N VAL A 13 1.62 -6.96 12.21
CA VAL A 13 1.44 -7.06 13.67
C VAL A 13 2.38 -8.10 14.27
N ASP A 14 2.56 -9.27 13.64
CA ASP A 14 3.48 -10.30 14.14
C ASP A 14 4.91 -9.77 14.26
N VAL A 15 5.39 -9.07 13.23
CA VAL A 15 6.73 -8.47 13.22
C VAL A 15 6.83 -7.36 14.28
N ALA A 16 5.77 -6.58 14.49
CA ALA A 16 5.73 -5.58 15.55
C ALA A 16 5.89 -6.21 16.94
N VAL A 17 5.13 -7.28 17.25
CA VAL A 17 5.24 -8.00 18.53
C VAL A 17 6.67 -8.52 18.75
N ILE A 18 7.24 -9.17 17.72
CA ILE A 18 8.62 -9.68 17.79
C ILE A 18 9.59 -8.54 18.11
N LEU A 19 9.44 -7.38 17.48
CA LEU A 19 10.33 -6.25 17.75
C LEU A 19 10.11 -5.66 19.15
N GLU A 20 8.87 -5.56 19.62
CA GLU A 20 8.57 -5.08 20.97
C GLU A 20 9.14 -5.99 22.06
N THR A 21 9.10 -7.31 21.90
CA THR A 21 9.70 -8.26 22.85
C THR A 21 11.22 -8.09 22.94
N GLN A 22 11.84 -7.62 21.86
CA GLN A 22 13.26 -7.26 21.82
C GLN A 22 13.55 -5.84 22.33
N GLY A 23 12.56 -5.17 22.92
CA GLY A 23 12.70 -3.84 23.52
C GLY A 23 12.75 -2.70 22.50
N PHE A 24 12.20 -2.89 21.29
CA PHE A 24 11.95 -1.79 20.38
C PHE A 24 10.61 -1.11 20.72
N GLU A 25 10.58 0.20 20.57
CA GLU A 25 9.35 0.98 20.45
C GLU A 25 8.95 0.97 18.97
N VAL A 26 7.77 0.45 18.65
CA VAL A 26 7.32 0.25 17.27
C VAL A 26 6.20 1.23 16.94
N ALA A 27 6.32 1.93 15.81
CA ALA A 27 5.23 2.70 15.22
C ALA A 27 4.76 2.04 13.93
N LEU A 28 3.47 1.70 13.88
CA LEU A 28 2.82 1.13 12.70
C LEU A 28 2.46 2.24 11.70
N GLU A 29 2.54 1.93 10.42
CA GLU A 29 2.09 2.81 9.32
C GLU A 29 2.71 4.22 9.38
N ALA A 30 3.93 4.30 9.89
CA ALA A 30 4.58 5.56 10.21
C ALA A 30 4.84 6.40 8.96
N ASP A 31 4.73 7.72 9.09
CA ASP A 31 5.29 8.65 8.10
C ASP A 31 6.73 8.97 8.47
N VAL A 32 7.65 8.74 7.52
CA VAL A 32 9.07 9.07 7.66
C VAL A 32 9.50 9.87 6.44
N ALA A 33 9.66 11.17 6.63
CA ALA A 33 10.01 12.11 5.56
C ALA A 33 9.02 12.09 4.37
N GLY A 34 7.71 11.98 4.64
CA GLY A 34 6.66 11.92 3.62
C GLY A 34 6.51 10.55 2.95
N LEU A 35 7.25 9.54 3.42
CA LEU A 35 7.14 8.16 2.98
C LEU A 35 6.40 7.37 4.06
N ARG A 36 5.27 6.78 3.68
CA ARG A 36 4.52 5.86 4.55
C ARG A 36 5.19 4.48 4.52
N VAL A 37 5.47 3.94 5.70
CA VAL A 37 6.17 2.66 5.88
C VAL A 37 5.37 1.75 6.81
N ASP A 38 5.46 0.44 6.63
CA ASP A 38 4.68 -0.51 7.43
C ASP A 38 5.01 -0.39 8.91
N LEU A 39 6.30 -0.32 9.23
CA LEU A 39 6.81 -0.34 10.59
C LEU A 39 8.04 0.55 10.71
N LEU A 40 8.11 1.29 11.80
CA LEU A 40 9.29 2.00 12.23
C LEU A 40 9.65 1.56 13.65
N ALA A 41 10.73 0.80 13.77
CA ALA A 41 11.21 0.29 15.05
C ALA A 41 12.32 1.20 15.59
N THR A 42 12.16 1.67 16.82
CA THR A 42 13.12 2.53 17.52
C THR A 42 13.69 1.81 18.73
N LYS A 43 15.01 1.81 18.90
CA LYS A 43 15.66 1.32 20.11
C LYS A 43 16.63 2.36 20.67
N GLY A 44 16.67 2.48 22.00
CA GLY A 44 17.49 3.45 22.72
C GLY A 44 16.94 4.88 22.73
N ARG A 45 17.63 5.79 23.43
CA ARG A 45 17.25 7.21 23.59
C ARG A 45 18.43 8.15 23.29
N GLY A 46 18.12 9.42 23.01
CA GLY A 46 19.12 10.48 22.77
C GLY A 46 20.05 10.15 21.59
N ARG A 47 21.37 10.41 21.75
CA ARG A 47 22.39 10.14 20.71
C ARG A 47 22.57 8.65 20.38
N GLY A 48 22.13 7.75 21.26
CA GLY A 48 22.16 6.28 21.04
C GLY A 48 20.94 5.73 20.29
N ARG A 49 19.96 6.59 19.94
CA ARG A 49 18.72 6.18 19.27
C ARG A 49 19.03 5.55 17.90
N THR A 50 18.47 4.38 17.66
CA THR A 50 18.56 3.66 16.41
C THR A 50 17.16 3.44 15.88
N ARG A 51 16.89 3.93 14.67
CA ARG A 51 15.63 3.74 13.96
C ARG A 51 15.87 2.76 12.81
N ILE A 52 15.00 1.76 12.70
CA ILE A 52 15.02 0.74 11.67
C ILE A 52 13.70 0.85 10.91
N LEU A 53 13.82 0.98 9.60
CA LEU A 53 12.69 0.89 8.69
C LEU A 53 12.34 -0.58 8.51
N VAL A 54 11.09 -0.98 8.70
CA VAL A 54 10.69 -2.37 8.50
C VAL A 54 9.51 -2.40 7.51
N GLU A 55 9.66 -3.20 6.46
CA GLU A 55 8.66 -3.39 5.42
C GLU A 55 8.28 -4.86 5.36
N CYS A 56 6.98 -5.14 5.28
CA CYS A 56 6.42 -6.48 5.29
C CYS A 56 5.86 -6.84 3.90
N LYS A 57 6.01 -8.10 3.49
CA LYS A 57 5.49 -8.62 2.23
C LYS A 57 4.81 -9.98 2.43
N ALA A 58 3.49 -9.96 2.54
CA ALA A 58 2.66 -11.17 2.62
C ALA A 58 2.16 -11.60 1.22
N LEU A 59 3.09 -11.74 0.29
CA LEU A 59 2.79 -12.24 -1.06
C LEU A 59 2.65 -13.76 -1.00
N SER A 60 1.78 -14.33 -1.84
CA SER A 60 1.68 -15.78 -2.08
C SER A 60 2.88 -16.39 -2.82
N LYS A 61 3.86 -15.56 -3.20
CA LYS A 61 5.05 -15.89 -3.98
C LYS A 61 6.27 -15.27 -3.33
N LEU A 62 7.45 -15.80 -3.66
CA LEU A 62 8.72 -15.22 -3.22
C LEU A 62 8.85 -13.75 -3.65
N VAL A 63 9.38 -12.93 -2.75
CA VAL A 63 9.72 -11.53 -3.03
C VAL A 63 10.80 -11.47 -4.11
N GLY A 64 10.47 -10.75 -5.18
CA GLY A 64 11.33 -10.59 -6.36
C GLY A 64 12.28 -9.39 -6.26
N LEU A 65 13.19 -9.33 -7.25
CA LEU A 65 14.24 -8.32 -7.34
C LEU A 65 13.73 -6.87 -7.36
N ARG A 66 12.58 -6.61 -8.00
CA ARG A 66 12.00 -5.26 -8.09
C ARG A 66 11.66 -4.72 -6.70
N THR A 67 11.02 -5.53 -5.86
CA THR A 67 10.64 -5.16 -4.49
C THR A 67 11.87 -4.91 -3.63
N ALA A 68 12.86 -5.79 -3.69
CA ALA A 68 14.11 -5.63 -2.94
C ALA A 68 14.84 -4.34 -3.32
N ARG A 69 14.95 -4.02 -4.63
CA ARG A 69 15.56 -2.77 -5.11
C ARG A 69 14.78 -1.54 -4.70
N SER A 70 13.46 -1.56 -4.84
CA SER A 70 12.61 -0.43 -4.45
C SER A 70 12.78 -0.10 -2.97
N PHE A 71 12.79 -1.13 -2.11
CA PHE A 71 12.99 -0.94 -0.69
C PHE A 71 14.41 -0.46 -0.36
N ALA A 72 15.43 -0.98 -1.07
CA ALA A 72 16.81 -0.53 -0.93
C ALA A 72 16.98 0.97 -1.18
N THR A 73 16.37 1.47 -2.27
CA THR A 73 16.39 2.90 -2.59
C THR A 73 15.76 3.73 -1.47
N THR A 74 14.61 3.31 -0.95
CA THR A 74 13.95 4.00 0.17
C THR A 74 14.84 4.03 1.42
N VAL A 75 15.41 2.89 1.80
CA VAL A 75 16.28 2.80 2.98
C VAL A 75 17.54 3.66 2.80
N GLN A 76 18.14 3.67 1.61
CA GLN A 76 19.32 4.47 1.31
C GLN A 76 19.01 5.97 1.44
N PHE A 77 17.92 6.44 0.82
CA PHE A 77 17.47 7.82 0.94
C PHE A 77 17.25 8.24 2.41
N LEU A 78 16.59 7.39 3.20
CA LEU A 78 16.32 7.67 4.60
C LEU A 78 17.58 7.59 5.49
N ARG A 79 18.59 6.82 5.09
CA ARG A 79 19.92 6.82 5.74
C ARG A 79 20.69 8.11 5.45
N GLU A 80 20.75 8.53 4.19
CA GLU A 80 21.44 9.76 3.77
C GLU A 80 20.85 11.00 4.45
N THR A 81 19.52 11.01 4.60
CA THR A 81 18.78 12.07 5.31
C THR A 81 18.72 11.89 6.84
N LYS A 82 19.43 10.88 7.39
CA LYS A 82 19.58 10.60 8.84
C LYS A 82 18.27 10.26 9.58
N HIS A 83 17.26 9.76 8.88
CA HIS A 83 16.00 9.34 9.48
C HIS A 83 16.06 7.91 10.04
N VAL A 84 16.83 7.01 9.41
CA VAL A 84 17.00 5.61 9.81
C VAL A 84 18.47 5.19 9.72
N LYS A 85 18.85 4.17 10.49
CA LYS A 85 20.19 3.54 10.39
C LYS A 85 20.16 2.25 9.57
N ALA A 86 19.04 1.53 9.58
CA ALA A 86 18.91 0.25 8.89
C ALA A 86 17.53 0.06 8.29
N GLY A 87 17.44 -0.90 7.38
CA GLY A 87 16.19 -1.41 6.83
C GLY A 87 16.09 -2.92 7.05
N TRP A 88 14.90 -3.40 7.34
CA TRP A 88 14.51 -4.80 7.30
C TRP A 88 13.37 -5.02 6.33
N LEU A 89 13.51 -6.05 5.52
CA LEU A 89 12.43 -6.50 4.65
C LEU A 89 12.02 -7.90 5.10
N VAL A 90 10.77 -8.02 5.55
CA VAL A 90 10.22 -9.26 6.09
C VAL A 90 9.21 -9.82 5.11
N ALA A 91 9.32 -11.10 4.78
CA ALA A 91 8.40 -11.77 3.87
C ALA A 91 7.70 -12.96 4.54
N LEU A 92 6.48 -13.26 4.12
CA LEU A 92 5.80 -14.48 4.59
C LEU A 92 6.41 -15.72 3.94
N GLU A 93 6.45 -15.75 2.59
CA GLU A 93 6.93 -16.89 1.80
C GLU A 93 8.44 -16.85 1.53
N GLY A 94 9.10 -15.70 1.72
CA GLY A 94 10.55 -15.52 1.53
C GLY A 94 10.95 -14.78 0.26
N PHE A 95 12.18 -15.00 -0.19
CA PHE A 95 12.86 -14.18 -1.20
C PHE A 95 13.45 -15.05 -2.31
N THR A 96 13.44 -14.53 -3.54
CA THR A 96 14.29 -15.10 -4.60
C THR A 96 15.77 -14.88 -4.25
N PRO A 97 16.70 -15.78 -4.67
CA PRO A 97 18.12 -15.64 -4.36
C PRO A 97 18.71 -14.27 -4.75
N ARG A 98 18.36 -13.78 -5.95
CA ARG A 98 18.78 -12.45 -6.43
C ARG A 98 18.22 -11.30 -5.59
N ALA A 99 16.99 -11.43 -5.09
CA ALA A 99 16.40 -10.39 -4.24
C ALA A 99 17.11 -10.32 -2.88
N ARG A 100 17.41 -11.49 -2.28
CA ARG A 100 18.17 -11.59 -1.04
C ARG A 100 19.57 -10.98 -1.20
N GLU A 101 20.31 -11.43 -2.21
CA GLU A 101 21.67 -10.91 -2.52
C GLU A 101 21.69 -9.38 -2.68
N VAL A 102 20.73 -8.83 -3.43
CA VAL A 102 20.67 -7.38 -3.66
C VAL A 102 20.31 -6.64 -2.37
N ALA A 103 19.32 -7.09 -1.62
CA ALA A 103 18.94 -6.44 -0.37
C ALA A 103 20.12 -6.42 0.62
N GLU A 104 20.80 -7.56 0.79
CA GLU A 104 21.95 -7.69 1.69
C GLU A 104 23.12 -6.79 1.25
N ARG A 105 23.37 -6.65 -0.06
CA ARG A 105 24.39 -5.73 -0.59
C ARG A 105 24.12 -4.28 -0.23
N PHE A 106 22.86 -3.88 -0.10
CA PHE A 106 22.46 -2.54 0.38
C PHE A 106 22.35 -2.47 1.91
N GLY A 107 22.83 -3.48 2.63
CA GLY A 107 22.77 -3.55 4.09
C GLY A 107 21.34 -3.60 4.62
N ILE A 108 20.41 -4.18 3.86
CA ILE A 108 19.07 -4.52 4.31
C ILE A 108 19.12 -5.95 4.83
N LYS A 109 18.68 -6.17 6.07
CA LYS A 109 18.46 -7.55 6.52
C LYS A 109 17.12 -8.04 5.98
N VAL A 110 17.15 -9.22 5.38
CA VAL A 110 15.97 -9.89 4.86
C VAL A 110 15.69 -11.11 5.72
N SER A 111 14.42 -11.34 6.06
CA SER A 111 14.05 -12.50 6.86
C SER A 111 12.63 -12.95 6.52
N THR A 112 12.35 -14.24 6.61
CA THR A 112 10.96 -14.70 6.71
C THR A 112 10.42 -14.46 8.10
N LEU A 113 9.09 -14.46 8.26
CA LEU A 113 8.49 -14.45 9.60
C LEU A 113 9.01 -15.64 10.45
N SER A 114 9.11 -16.82 9.85
CA SER A 114 9.63 -18.01 10.51
C SER A 114 11.10 -17.88 10.91
N GLU A 115 11.94 -17.30 10.04
CA GLU A 115 13.35 -17.00 10.35
C GLU A 115 13.46 -16.03 11.54
N LEU A 116 12.66 -14.96 11.57
CA LEU A 116 12.64 -14.01 12.69
C LEU A 116 12.18 -14.64 14.00
N ARG A 117 11.12 -15.45 13.97
CA ARG A 117 10.61 -16.14 15.16
C ARG A 117 11.67 -17.04 15.78
N ASN A 118 12.38 -17.79 14.94
CA ASN A 118 13.45 -18.68 15.37
C ASN A 118 14.65 -17.88 15.91
N GLU A 119 15.05 -16.81 15.22
CA GLU A 119 16.19 -15.97 15.62
C GLU A 119 15.99 -15.34 17.01
N TYR A 120 14.76 -14.93 17.33
CA TYR A 120 14.42 -14.28 18.60
C TYR A 120 13.80 -15.22 19.63
N SER A 121 13.75 -16.53 19.35
CA SER A 121 13.18 -17.57 20.24
C SER A 121 11.79 -17.20 20.77
N ILE A 122 10.92 -16.69 19.89
CA ILE A 122 9.58 -16.22 20.27
C ILE A 122 8.60 -17.39 20.28
N GLU A 123 8.12 -17.72 21.48
CA GLU A 123 7.11 -18.76 21.67
C GLU A 123 5.74 -18.32 21.13
N PRO A 124 4.92 -19.25 20.60
CA PRO A 124 3.60 -18.91 20.04
C PRO A 124 2.68 -18.17 21.02
N GLU A 125 2.80 -18.44 22.32
CA GLU A 125 1.94 -17.84 23.35
C GLU A 125 2.32 -16.38 23.65
N GLU A 126 3.61 -16.04 23.60
CA GLU A 126 4.08 -14.65 23.72
C GLU A 126 3.61 -13.81 22.53
N LEU A 127 3.63 -14.40 21.34
CA LEU A 127 3.09 -13.76 20.14
C LEU A 127 1.59 -13.49 20.30
N ARG A 128 0.81 -14.48 20.75
CA ARG A 128 -0.64 -14.33 21.00
C ARG A 128 -0.96 -13.24 22.02
N SER A 129 -0.28 -13.23 23.16
CA SER A 129 -0.49 -12.21 24.19
C SER A 129 -0.08 -10.80 23.70
N GLY A 130 1.04 -10.69 23.00
CA GLY A 130 1.48 -9.46 22.36
C GLY A 130 0.50 -8.98 21.30
N LEU A 131 -0.07 -9.88 20.50
CA LEU A 131 -1.09 -9.60 19.50
C LEU A 131 -2.37 -9.04 20.14
N GLU A 132 -2.86 -9.62 21.23
CA GLU A 132 -4.05 -9.11 21.95
C GLU A 132 -3.82 -7.71 22.51
N LYS A 133 -2.64 -7.45 23.05
CA LYS A 133 -2.23 -6.15 23.58
C LYS A 133 -2.05 -5.11 22.46
N LEU A 134 -1.33 -5.44 21.40
CA LEU A 134 -1.15 -4.55 20.25
C LEU A 134 -2.49 -4.29 19.54
N ARG A 135 -3.36 -5.29 19.43
CA ARG A 135 -4.71 -5.10 18.89
C ARG A 135 -5.53 -4.16 19.79
N SER A 136 -5.54 -4.34 21.09
CA SER A 136 -6.31 -3.45 21.98
C SER A 136 -5.79 -2.00 22.02
N VAL A 137 -4.48 -1.77 21.82
CA VAL A 137 -3.86 -0.44 21.88
C VAL A 137 -3.75 0.25 20.52
N HIS A 138 -3.38 -0.47 19.46
CA HIS A 138 -3.11 0.08 18.12
C HIS A 138 -4.20 -0.26 17.09
N TYR A 139 -5.03 -1.27 17.34
CA TYR A 139 -6.14 -1.67 16.45
C TYR A 139 -7.45 -1.90 17.23
N PRO A 140 -8.05 -0.86 17.86
CA PRO A 140 -9.36 -1.01 18.47
C PRO A 140 -10.32 -1.54 17.38
N ALA A 141 -10.78 -2.79 17.55
CA ALA A 141 -11.65 -3.56 16.64
C ALA A 141 -11.58 -3.10 15.16
N ALA A 142 -10.59 -3.61 14.41
CA ALA A 142 -10.48 -3.57 12.94
C ALA A 142 -11.35 -2.49 12.26
N ARG A 143 -10.91 -1.23 12.31
CA ARG A 143 -11.37 -0.25 11.32
C ARG A 143 -10.78 -0.71 9.99
N THR A 144 -11.49 -1.57 9.26
CA THR A 144 -11.10 -2.01 7.92
C THR A 144 -10.82 -0.75 7.11
N LYS A 145 -9.56 -0.55 6.68
CA LYS A 145 -9.22 0.59 5.84
C LYS A 145 -10.16 0.60 4.64
N LYS A 146 -10.70 1.77 4.31
CA LYS A 146 -11.47 1.90 3.08
C LYS A 146 -10.58 1.51 1.90
N ARG A 147 -11.16 0.83 0.92
CA ARG A 147 -10.51 0.39 -0.30
C ARG A 147 -11.13 1.10 -1.48
N VAL A 148 -10.31 1.57 -2.40
CA VAL A 148 -10.77 2.14 -3.67
C VAL A 148 -10.21 1.34 -4.83
N PHE A 149 -11.06 1.03 -5.79
CA PHE A 149 -10.66 0.34 -7.00
C PHE A 149 -10.34 1.38 -8.08
N VAL A 150 -9.18 1.27 -8.72
CA VAL A 150 -8.73 2.22 -9.73
C VAL A 150 -8.92 1.62 -11.11
N VAL A 151 -9.75 2.29 -11.91
CA VAL A 151 -10.05 1.95 -13.30
C VAL A 151 -9.45 3.02 -14.20
N MET A 152 -8.51 2.64 -15.05
CA MET A 152 -7.73 3.60 -15.85
C MET A 152 -7.12 2.95 -17.09
N PRO A 153 -6.73 3.73 -18.11
CA PRO A 153 -6.01 3.20 -19.26
C PRO A 153 -4.70 2.54 -18.82
N PHE A 154 -4.44 1.37 -19.38
CA PHE A 154 -3.23 0.61 -19.11
C PHE A 154 -2.12 0.96 -20.11
N THR A 155 -1.60 2.18 -20.00
CA THR A 155 -0.46 2.64 -20.81
C THR A 155 0.71 3.02 -19.91
N PRO A 156 1.97 2.91 -20.37
CA PRO A 156 3.15 3.23 -19.55
C PRO A 156 3.13 4.65 -18.97
N GLU A 157 2.54 5.62 -19.69
CA GLU A 157 2.43 7.01 -19.24
C GLU A 157 1.52 7.17 -18.02
N MET A 158 0.62 6.21 -17.80
CA MET A 158 -0.34 6.21 -16.71
C MET A 158 0.21 5.57 -15.41
N ASP A 159 1.35 4.88 -15.48
CA ASP A 159 1.96 4.26 -14.30
C ASP A 159 2.40 5.31 -13.27
N ASP A 160 2.99 6.42 -13.71
CA ASP A 160 3.35 7.52 -12.80
C ASP A 160 2.11 8.19 -12.21
N VAL A 161 1.03 8.33 -13.00
CA VAL A 161 -0.24 8.87 -12.52
C VAL A 161 -0.82 7.98 -11.41
N PHE A 162 -0.77 6.67 -11.60
CA PHE A 162 -1.22 5.71 -10.59
C PHE A 162 -0.31 5.69 -9.36
N LEU A 163 0.97 5.38 -9.53
CA LEU A 163 1.91 5.11 -8.45
C LEU A 163 2.23 6.38 -7.67
N LEU A 164 2.60 7.45 -8.38
CA LEU A 164 3.01 8.70 -7.77
C LEU A 164 1.80 9.58 -7.50
N GLY A 165 0.74 9.56 -8.28
CA GLY A 165 -0.46 10.38 -8.04
C GLY A 165 -1.45 9.72 -7.10
N ILE A 166 -2.25 8.80 -7.66
CA ILE A 166 -3.43 8.22 -7.03
C ILE A 166 -3.06 7.45 -5.77
N ARG A 167 -2.18 6.45 -5.89
CA ARG A 167 -1.80 5.57 -4.78
C ARG A 167 -1.12 6.33 -3.66
N TRP A 168 -0.27 7.31 -3.99
CA TRP A 168 0.33 8.19 -2.99
C TRP A 168 -0.74 8.94 -2.18
N VAL A 169 -1.70 9.59 -2.84
CA VAL A 169 -2.77 10.35 -2.14
C VAL A 169 -3.65 9.44 -1.29
N VAL A 170 -4.11 8.33 -1.87
CA VAL A 170 -4.98 7.37 -1.19
C VAL A 170 -4.30 6.82 0.06
N ASN A 171 -3.00 6.50 -0.03
CA ASN A 171 -2.21 6.09 1.12
C ASN A 171 -2.06 7.21 2.17
N GLN A 172 -1.94 8.47 1.79
CA GLN A 172 -1.91 9.58 2.78
C GLN A 172 -3.23 9.74 3.54
N LEU A 173 -4.34 9.24 2.99
CA LEU A 173 -5.65 9.25 3.63
C LEU A 173 -5.97 8.01 4.46
N GLY A 174 -5.03 7.06 4.60
CA GLY A 174 -5.29 5.82 5.32
C GLY A 174 -6.14 4.80 4.53
N ILE A 175 -6.30 5.00 3.22
CA ILE A 175 -7.10 4.16 2.31
C ILE A 175 -6.13 3.25 1.53
N VAL A 176 -6.64 2.18 0.92
CA VAL A 176 -5.89 1.30 -0.01
C VAL A 176 -6.40 1.49 -1.44
N ALA A 177 -5.51 1.67 -2.41
CA ALA A 177 -5.83 1.68 -3.85
C ALA A 177 -5.30 0.41 -4.53
N GLU A 178 -6.16 -0.27 -5.29
CA GLU A 178 -5.79 -1.43 -6.10
C GLU A 178 -6.27 -1.23 -7.54
N ARG A 179 -5.44 -1.57 -8.53
CA ARG A 179 -5.76 -1.58 -9.97
C ARG A 179 -5.92 -3.03 -10.45
N ALA A 180 -6.56 -3.25 -11.59
CA ALA A 180 -6.84 -4.60 -12.10
C ALA A 180 -5.59 -5.49 -12.26
N ASP A 181 -4.44 -4.93 -12.61
CA ASP A 181 -3.15 -5.61 -12.71
C ASP A 181 -2.49 -5.93 -11.35
N ASP A 182 -2.89 -5.23 -10.27
CA ASP A 182 -2.47 -5.55 -8.91
C ASP A 182 -3.22 -6.78 -8.36
N LEU A 183 -4.37 -7.14 -8.95
CA LEU A 183 -5.20 -8.26 -8.50
C LEU A 183 -4.69 -9.58 -9.08
N GLN A 184 -4.22 -10.47 -8.21
CA GLN A 184 -3.91 -11.85 -8.60
C GLN A 184 -5.22 -12.61 -8.87
N HIS A 185 -5.39 -13.15 -10.08
CA HIS A 185 -6.51 -14.03 -10.41
C HIS A 185 -6.13 -15.17 -11.36
N ASN A 186 -6.82 -16.30 -11.22
CA ASN A 186 -6.77 -17.45 -12.15
C ASN A 186 -8.08 -17.58 -12.97
N GLY A 187 -9.03 -16.66 -12.80
CA GLY A 187 -10.35 -16.65 -13.45
C GLY A 187 -10.50 -15.57 -14.53
N GLU A 188 -11.71 -15.37 -15.03
CA GLU A 188 -12.04 -14.33 -16.02
C GLU A 188 -11.85 -12.92 -15.44
N ILE A 189 -11.02 -12.10 -16.11
CA ILE A 189 -10.62 -10.75 -15.66
C ILE A 189 -11.82 -9.83 -15.41
N ILE A 190 -12.86 -9.92 -16.25
CA ILE A 190 -14.06 -9.09 -16.13
C ILE A 190 -14.80 -9.37 -14.81
N GLY A 191 -14.93 -10.65 -14.43
CA GLY A 191 -15.57 -11.02 -13.17
C GLY A 191 -14.80 -10.56 -11.93
N VAL A 192 -13.47 -10.48 -12.02
CA VAL A 192 -12.60 -9.94 -10.95
C VAL A 192 -12.81 -8.44 -10.80
N ILE A 193 -12.82 -7.71 -11.91
CA ILE A 193 -13.05 -6.26 -11.93
C ILE A 193 -14.45 -5.91 -11.40
N GLN A 194 -15.49 -6.59 -11.87
CA GLN A 194 -16.86 -6.37 -11.41
C GLN A 194 -17.02 -6.65 -9.92
N ARG A 195 -16.34 -7.69 -9.41
CA ARG A 195 -16.32 -8.00 -7.97
C ARG A 195 -15.62 -6.90 -7.18
N ALA A 196 -14.46 -6.42 -7.65
CA ALA A 196 -13.74 -5.33 -7.00
C ALA A 196 -14.61 -4.06 -6.94
N ILE A 197 -15.23 -3.66 -8.05
CA ILE A 197 -16.14 -2.50 -8.08
C ILE A 197 -17.30 -2.66 -7.08
N ARG A 198 -17.87 -3.86 -6.97
CA ARG A 198 -18.98 -4.14 -6.04
C ARG A 198 -18.57 -4.09 -4.57
N GLU A 199 -17.41 -4.64 -4.24
CA GLU A 199 -16.98 -4.87 -2.85
C GLU A 199 -16.18 -3.72 -2.24
N TYR A 200 -15.58 -2.85 -3.05
CA TYR A 200 -14.71 -1.76 -2.57
C TYR A 200 -15.52 -0.53 -2.20
N ASP A 201 -15.03 0.26 -1.24
CA ASP A 201 -15.72 1.44 -0.70
C ASP A 201 -15.91 2.58 -1.72
N GLY A 202 -15.14 2.58 -2.81
CA GLY A 202 -15.35 3.48 -3.94
C GLY A 202 -14.48 3.15 -5.15
N VAL A 203 -14.66 3.95 -6.21
CA VAL A 203 -13.97 3.80 -7.49
C VAL A 203 -13.28 5.11 -7.85
N ILE A 204 -12.06 5.01 -8.38
CA ILE A 204 -11.37 6.13 -9.04
C ILE A 204 -11.27 5.78 -10.51
N GLY A 205 -11.93 6.55 -11.38
CA GLY A 205 -11.93 6.31 -12.82
C GLY A 205 -11.15 7.39 -13.57
N ASP A 206 -10.06 7.03 -14.25
CA ASP A 206 -9.34 7.97 -15.12
C ASP A 206 -9.83 7.85 -16.57
N THR A 207 -10.59 8.82 -17.05
CA THR A 207 -11.23 8.79 -18.37
C THR A 207 -10.35 9.40 -19.48
N THR A 208 -9.07 9.66 -19.19
CA THR A 208 -8.10 10.18 -20.16
C THR A 208 -8.07 9.33 -21.44
N GLY A 209 -8.15 10.00 -22.60
CA GLY A 209 -8.19 9.33 -23.90
C GLY A 209 -9.50 8.59 -24.23
N ALA A 210 -10.55 8.78 -23.43
CA ALA A 210 -11.87 8.17 -23.63
C ALA A 210 -11.84 6.65 -23.79
N ASN A 211 -11.04 5.96 -22.97
CA ASN A 211 -10.85 4.51 -23.05
C ASN A 211 -12.20 3.76 -22.85
N PRO A 212 -12.66 2.95 -23.83
CA PRO A 212 -13.95 2.26 -23.75
C PRO A 212 -14.09 1.30 -22.55
N ASN A 213 -12.99 0.64 -22.16
CA ASN A 213 -13.02 -0.28 -21.01
C ASN A 213 -13.24 0.49 -19.71
N VAL A 214 -12.57 1.62 -19.54
CA VAL A 214 -12.77 2.49 -18.37
C VAL A 214 -14.20 3.05 -18.36
N CYS A 215 -14.73 3.46 -19.51
CA CYS A 215 -16.13 3.91 -19.60
C CYS A 215 -17.12 2.80 -19.19
N TYR A 216 -16.89 1.56 -19.62
CA TYR A 216 -17.70 0.41 -19.22
C TYR A 216 -17.63 0.17 -17.70
N GLU A 217 -16.43 0.18 -17.13
CA GLU A 217 -16.21 -0.04 -15.69
C GLU A 217 -16.80 1.07 -14.83
N VAL A 218 -16.64 2.33 -15.24
CA VAL A 218 -17.28 3.50 -14.61
C VAL A 218 -18.80 3.41 -14.72
N GLY A 219 -19.33 3.04 -15.89
CA GLY A 219 -20.76 2.84 -16.09
C GLY A 219 -21.32 1.75 -15.16
N PHE A 220 -20.58 0.65 -14.99
CA PHE A 220 -20.93 -0.41 -14.04
C PHE A 220 -20.88 0.07 -12.59
N ALA A 221 -19.87 0.87 -12.21
CA ALA A 221 -19.79 1.48 -10.89
C ALA A 221 -20.95 2.43 -10.60
N HIS A 222 -21.34 3.25 -11.58
CA HIS A 222 -22.49 4.15 -11.51
C HIS A 222 -23.81 3.37 -11.37
N ALA A 223 -23.99 2.30 -12.14
CA ALA A 223 -25.19 1.45 -12.05
C ALA A 223 -25.35 0.78 -10.67
N LEU A 224 -24.23 0.55 -9.97
CA LEU A 224 -24.20 0.03 -8.60
C LEU A 224 -24.16 1.14 -7.53
N GLU A 225 -24.31 2.40 -7.93
CA GLU A 225 -24.27 3.59 -7.07
C GLU A 225 -23.01 3.64 -6.18
N ARG A 226 -21.88 3.14 -6.69
CA ARG A 226 -20.61 3.19 -5.95
C ARG A 226 -20.09 4.63 -5.93
N PRO A 227 -19.58 5.12 -4.79
CA PRO A 227 -18.89 6.41 -4.74
C PRO A 227 -17.75 6.44 -5.76
N THR A 228 -17.85 7.33 -6.75
CA THR A 228 -16.94 7.36 -7.89
C THR A 228 -16.30 8.74 -8.04
N VAL A 229 -14.97 8.79 -8.08
CA VAL A 229 -14.20 10.00 -8.41
C VAL A 229 -13.63 9.86 -9.80
N LEU A 230 -14.07 10.72 -10.72
CA LEU A 230 -13.56 10.73 -12.09
C LEU A 230 -12.38 11.68 -12.24
N LEU A 231 -11.32 11.22 -12.91
CA LEU A 231 -10.13 11.97 -13.25
C LEU A 231 -10.05 12.10 -14.76
N CYS A 232 -9.49 13.20 -15.24
CA CYS A 232 -9.15 13.31 -16.66
C CYS A 232 -7.99 14.29 -16.84
N ARG A 233 -7.08 13.99 -17.76
CA ARG A 233 -5.99 14.89 -18.10
C ARG A 233 -6.54 16.16 -18.75
N LYS A 234 -6.05 17.32 -18.30
CA LYS A 234 -6.48 18.62 -18.84
C LYS A 234 -6.08 18.72 -20.32
N GLY A 235 -7.04 19.05 -21.17
CA GLY A 235 -6.87 19.17 -22.61
C GLY A 235 -7.46 17.99 -23.40
N GLU A 236 -7.82 16.91 -22.71
CA GLU A 236 -8.52 15.77 -23.30
C GLU A 236 -10.03 16.00 -23.37
N SER A 237 -10.67 15.38 -24.34
CA SER A 237 -12.13 15.35 -24.45
C SER A 237 -12.72 14.34 -23.46
N LEU A 238 -13.77 14.76 -22.74
CA LEU A 238 -14.55 13.86 -21.91
C LEU A 238 -15.45 12.96 -22.77
N PRO A 239 -15.60 11.67 -22.44
CA PRO A 239 -16.59 10.80 -23.07
C PRO A 239 -17.99 11.40 -22.99
N PHE A 240 -18.76 11.34 -24.07
CA PHE A 240 -20.08 11.99 -24.18
C PHE A 240 -20.99 11.70 -22.97
N ASP A 241 -21.13 10.41 -22.62
CA ASP A 241 -22.00 9.96 -21.51
C ASP A 241 -21.50 10.38 -20.12
N LEU A 242 -20.26 10.85 -20.01
CA LEU A 242 -19.63 11.28 -18.76
C LEU A 242 -19.47 12.81 -18.66
N GLN A 243 -19.82 13.58 -19.70
CA GLN A 243 -19.66 15.05 -19.70
C GLN A 243 -20.44 15.76 -18.58
N GLY A 244 -21.60 15.22 -18.20
CA GLY A 244 -22.44 15.75 -17.12
C GLY A 244 -21.94 15.40 -15.70
N VAL A 245 -20.91 14.55 -15.58
CA VAL A 245 -20.38 14.09 -14.30
C VAL A 245 -19.12 14.90 -13.94
N ASN A 246 -18.96 15.22 -12.66
CA ASN A 246 -17.81 15.99 -12.21
C ASN A 246 -16.49 15.21 -12.39
N HIS A 247 -15.54 15.82 -13.11
CA HIS A 247 -14.18 15.29 -13.30
C HIS A 247 -13.16 16.20 -12.61
N LEU A 248 -12.23 15.60 -11.87
CA LEU A 248 -11.00 16.26 -11.46
C LEU A 248 -10.07 16.34 -12.66
N MET A 249 -10.02 17.52 -13.28
CA MET A 249 -9.09 17.81 -14.36
C MET A 249 -7.68 18.03 -13.81
N TYR A 250 -6.69 17.24 -14.25
CA TYR A 250 -5.30 17.37 -13.81
C TYR A 250 -4.30 17.60 -14.94
N ARG A 251 -3.24 18.37 -14.68
CA ARG A 251 -2.20 18.67 -15.70
C ARG A 251 -0.97 17.77 -15.56
N ASN A 252 -0.67 17.38 -14.32
CA ASN A 252 0.45 16.53 -13.94
C ASN A 252 0.16 15.91 -12.56
N VAL A 253 1.06 15.03 -12.12
CA VAL A 253 0.97 14.32 -10.84
C VAL A 253 0.91 15.26 -9.63
N VAL A 254 1.67 16.36 -9.64
CA VAL A 254 1.68 17.34 -8.52
C VAL A 254 0.30 17.97 -8.35
N HIS A 255 -0.29 18.47 -9.44
CA HIS A 255 -1.63 19.06 -9.41
C HIS A 255 -2.71 18.03 -9.04
N LEU A 256 -2.54 16.76 -9.45
CA LEU A 256 -3.43 15.68 -9.02
C LEU A 256 -3.35 15.47 -7.51
N ARG A 257 -2.14 15.42 -6.94
CA ARG A 257 -1.90 15.25 -5.49
C ARG A 257 -2.53 16.35 -4.64
N GLU A 258 -2.54 17.58 -5.12
CA GLU A 258 -3.13 18.72 -4.40
C GLU A 258 -4.65 18.64 -4.32
N ARG A 259 -5.32 18.10 -5.36
CA ARG A 259 -6.78 18.18 -5.49
C ARG A 259 -7.53 16.90 -5.17
N LEU A 260 -6.91 15.75 -5.45
CA LEU A 260 -7.52 14.44 -5.24
C LEU A 260 -7.92 14.18 -3.79
N PRO A 261 -7.17 14.61 -2.74
CA PRO A 261 -7.56 14.37 -1.36
C PRO A 261 -8.94 14.92 -1.02
N LYS A 262 -9.27 16.12 -1.52
CA LYS A 262 -10.56 16.77 -1.26
C LYS A 262 -11.72 16.00 -1.88
N GLN A 263 -11.55 15.54 -3.12
CA GLN A 263 -12.58 14.76 -3.83
C GLN A 263 -12.79 13.40 -3.17
N LEU A 264 -11.71 12.71 -2.79
CA LEU A 264 -11.82 11.41 -2.12
C LEU A 264 -12.50 11.51 -0.75
N LYS A 265 -12.17 12.53 0.05
CA LYS A 265 -12.86 12.74 1.34
C LYS A 265 -14.34 12.99 1.17
N ALA A 266 -14.73 13.82 0.19
CA ALA A 266 -16.12 14.09 -0.11
C ALA A 266 -16.87 12.84 -0.60
N ALA A 267 -16.29 12.11 -1.56
CA ALA A 267 -16.93 10.92 -2.14
C ALA A 267 -17.06 9.78 -1.12
N LEU A 268 -16.03 9.57 -0.30
CA LEU A 268 -15.98 8.45 0.63
C LEU A 268 -16.52 8.80 2.02
N GLY A 269 -16.94 10.04 2.30
CA GLY A 269 -17.39 10.46 3.63
C GLY A 269 -16.32 10.26 4.72
N LEU A 270 -15.14 10.84 4.51
CA LEU A 270 -13.99 10.79 5.42
C LEU A 270 -13.79 12.10 6.18
#